data_AF-A0A382JQG0-F1
#
_entry.id   AF-A0A382JQG0-F1
#
_cell.length_a   1.000
_cell.length_b   1.000
_cell.length_c   1.000
_cell.angle_alpha   90.00
_cell.angle_beta   90.00
_cell.angle_gamma   90.00
#
_symmetry.space_group_name_H-M   'P 1'
#
loop_
_entity.id
_entity.type
_entity.pdbx_description
1 polymer ?
#
loop_
_entity_poly.entity_id
_entity_poly.type
_entity_poly.pdbx_seq_one_letter_code
_entity_poly.pdbx_strand_id
1 'polypeptide(L)'
;MQYPGPFDIQRVLESQWDAVDPAFLFKDVSLEDFRRTRTVTDPRFSAVENGLLRVSFQSFVVRTPQGTLLVDTCVGNHKERLMLPEWHQQEFPYLDRLRKTGLTPADIDFVCCTHLHGDHVGWNTRLENDRWVPTFPKAKYLFADTEIAYWSQLHEVEPDNMYRQVWDDSVLPVLLSGQAERVDSDAE
;
A
#
# COMPACT_ATOMS: atom_id res chain seq x y z
N MET A 1 -17.64 4.17 -10.95
CA MET A 1 -18.56 3.04 -11.15
C MET A 1 -19.34 2.94 -9.85
N GLN A 2 -20.68 2.96 -9.89
CA GLN A 2 -21.48 2.84 -8.66
C GLN A 2 -21.77 1.37 -8.43
N TYR A 3 -21.24 0.81 -7.35
CA TYR A 3 -21.48 -0.58 -6.97
C TYR A 3 -22.87 -0.70 -6.30
N PRO A 4 -23.55 -1.86 -6.42
CA PRO A 4 -24.81 -2.08 -5.72
C PRO A 4 -24.56 -2.17 -4.21
N GLY A 5 -25.27 -1.34 -3.44
CA GLY A 5 -25.19 -1.31 -1.98
C GLY A 5 -25.12 0.11 -1.43
N PRO A 6 -25.23 0.29 -0.10
CA PRO A 6 -25.12 1.59 0.53
C PRO A 6 -23.64 1.95 0.73
N PHE A 7 -22.83 1.91 -0.33
CA PHE A 7 -21.42 2.28 -0.25
C PHE A 7 -20.90 2.87 -1.54
N ASP A 8 -19.81 3.64 -1.43
CA ASP A 8 -19.09 4.20 -2.56
C ASP A 8 -17.61 3.83 -2.47
N ILE A 9 -17.00 3.51 -3.61
CA ILE A 9 -15.60 3.12 -3.70
C ILE A 9 -14.87 4.07 -4.64
N GLN A 10 -13.82 4.71 -4.13
CA GLN A 10 -12.95 5.59 -4.90
C GLN A 10 -11.51 5.13 -4.81
N ARG A 11 -10.81 5.18 -5.93
CA ARG A 11 -9.39 4.84 -6.03
C ARG A 11 -8.55 6.09 -5.75
N VAL A 12 -7.53 5.96 -4.90
CA VAL A 12 -6.52 6.99 -4.65
C VAL A 12 -5.18 6.47 -5.15
N LEU A 13 -4.77 6.93 -6.34
CA LEU A 13 -3.50 6.53 -6.95
C LEU A 13 -2.34 7.25 -6.24
N GLU A 14 -1.30 6.55 -5.82
CA GLU A 14 -0.03 7.14 -5.40
C GLU A 14 0.90 7.33 -6.59
N SER A 15 1.16 6.24 -7.31
CA SER A 15 2.09 6.22 -8.44
C SER A 15 1.69 5.13 -9.44
N GLN A 16 2.17 5.27 -10.66
CA GLN A 16 1.97 4.27 -11.71
C GLN A 16 3.28 4.12 -12.47
N TRP A 17 3.71 2.89 -12.65
CA TRP A 17 4.90 2.52 -13.39
C TRP A 17 4.48 1.87 -14.69
N ASP A 18 4.96 2.40 -15.81
CA ASP A 18 4.51 2.04 -17.14
C ASP A 18 5.51 1.13 -17.89
N ALA A 19 6.49 0.54 -17.19
CA ALA A 19 7.55 -0.19 -17.86
C ALA A 19 8.13 -1.30 -16.99
N VAL A 20 7.28 -2.10 -16.33
CA VAL A 20 7.73 -3.20 -15.48
C VAL A 20 7.89 -4.47 -16.32
N ASP A 21 9.08 -5.09 -16.25
CA ASP A 21 9.30 -6.41 -16.87
C ASP A 21 8.39 -7.46 -16.19
N PRO A 22 7.58 -8.24 -16.95
CA PRO A 22 6.77 -9.32 -16.39
C PRO A 22 7.55 -10.27 -15.48
N ALA A 23 8.83 -10.54 -15.77
CA ALA A 23 9.66 -11.44 -14.98
C ALA A 23 9.92 -10.92 -13.55
N PHE A 24 9.73 -9.62 -13.29
CA PHE A 24 9.79 -9.04 -11.95
C PHE A 24 8.70 -9.60 -11.03
N LEU A 25 7.47 -9.77 -11.54
CA LEU A 25 6.33 -10.28 -10.77
C LEU A 25 6.10 -11.78 -10.97
N PHE A 26 6.38 -12.28 -12.17
CA PHE A 26 6.08 -13.64 -12.58
C PHE A 26 7.39 -14.37 -12.94
N LYS A 27 8.04 -14.96 -11.93
CA LYS A 27 9.38 -15.57 -12.08
C LYS A 27 9.46 -16.66 -13.15
N ASP A 28 8.34 -17.33 -13.41
CA ASP A 28 8.24 -18.42 -14.39
C ASP A 28 7.71 -17.98 -15.77
N VAL A 29 7.51 -16.67 -15.97
CA VAL A 29 6.93 -16.11 -17.21
C VAL A 29 7.99 -15.28 -17.93
N SER A 30 8.32 -15.69 -19.15
CA SER A 30 9.19 -14.88 -20.01
C SER A 30 8.41 -13.71 -20.63
N LEU A 31 9.13 -12.70 -21.11
CA LEU A 31 8.52 -11.63 -21.92
C LEU A 31 7.84 -12.18 -23.19
N GLU A 32 8.31 -13.30 -23.74
CA GLU A 32 7.66 -13.96 -24.87
C GLU A 32 6.30 -14.56 -24.49
N ASP A 33 6.21 -15.21 -23.33
CA ASP A 33 4.95 -15.74 -22.81
C ASP A 33 3.96 -14.61 -22.56
N PHE A 34 4.42 -13.51 -21.96
CA PHE A 34 3.60 -12.33 -21.74
C PHE A 34 3.05 -11.73 -23.04
N ARG A 35 3.88 -11.65 -24.09
CA ARG A 35 3.50 -11.17 -25.43
C ARG A 35 2.44 -12.03 -26.12
N ARG A 36 2.21 -13.27 -25.67
CA ARG A 36 1.15 -14.15 -26.18
C ARG A 36 -0.20 -13.92 -25.49
N THR A 37 -0.25 -13.11 -24.43
CA THR A 37 -1.49 -12.81 -23.69
C THR A 37 -2.27 -11.66 -24.34
N ARG A 38 -3.57 -11.54 -24.04
CA ARG A 38 -4.36 -10.35 -24.41
C ARG A 38 -3.91 -9.08 -23.66
N THR A 39 -3.27 -9.26 -22.51
CA THR A 39 -2.80 -8.20 -21.62
C THR A 39 -1.79 -7.29 -22.31
N VAL A 40 -0.91 -7.83 -23.16
CA VAL A 40 0.15 -7.05 -23.84
C VAL A 40 -0.40 -5.90 -24.70
N THR A 41 -1.59 -6.06 -25.26
CA THR A 41 -2.25 -5.04 -26.10
C THR A 41 -3.27 -4.19 -25.34
N ASP A 42 -3.56 -4.52 -24.08
CA ASP A 42 -4.56 -3.80 -23.30
C ASP A 42 -3.90 -2.61 -22.57
N PRO A 43 -4.25 -1.36 -22.92
CA PRO A 43 -3.61 -0.17 -22.35
C PRO A 43 -3.90 0.00 -20.85
N ARG A 44 -4.82 -0.77 -20.26
CA ARG A 44 -5.05 -0.79 -18.82
C ARG A 44 -3.94 -1.52 -18.07
N PHE A 45 -3.28 -2.48 -18.72
CA PHE A 45 -2.35 -3.41 -18.08
C PHE A 45 -0.95 -3.38 -18.67
N SER A 46 -0.76 -2.80 -19.85
CA SER A 46 0.54 -2.71 -20.51
C SER A 46 0.81 -1.33 -21.09
N ALA A 47 2.08 -0.92 -21.07
CA ALA A 47 2.52 0.16 -21.95
C ALA A 47 2.68 -0.38 -23.36
N VAL A 48 1.73 0.03 -24.21
CA VAL A 48 1.59 -0.47 -25.59
C VAL A 48 2.86 -0.27 -26.43
N GLU A 49 3.70 0.70 -26.07
CA GLU A 49 4.92 1.04 -26.82
C GLU A 49 6.06 0.01 -26.67
N ASN A 50 6.16 -0.70 -25.55
CA ASN A 50 7.26 -1.62 -25.26
C ASN A 50 6.79 -3.04 -24.86
N GLY A 51 5.48 -3.24 -24.65
CA GLY A 51 4.93 -4.53 -24.24
C GLY A 51 5.33 -4.92 -22.82
N LEU A 52 5.56 -3.91 -21.94
CA LEU A 52 5.84 -4.08 -20.53
C LEU A 52 4.59 -3.83 -19.68
N LEU A 53 4.59 -4.34 -18.45
CA LEU A 53 3.48 -4.19 -17.52
C LEU A 53 3.36 -2.76 -17.01
N ARG A 54 2.10 -2.35 -16.85
CA ARG A 54 1.68 -1.19 -16.07
C ARG A 54 1.32 -1.65 -14.66
N VAL A 55 2.01 -1.13 -13.66
CA VAL A 55 1.77 -1.40 -12.24
C VAL A 55 1.32 -0.12 -11.56
N SER A 56 0.25 -0.18 -10.76
CA SER A 56 -0.29 0.97 -10.02
C SER A 56 -0.24 0.71 -8.53
N PHE A 57 0.35 1.65 -7.79
CA PHE A 57 0.27 1.69 -6.32
C PHE A 57 -0.87 2.61 -5.95
N GLN A 58 -1.92 2.05 -5.35
CA GLN A 58 -3.16 2.77 -5.09
C GLN A 58 -3.89 2.19 -3.89
N SER A 59 -4.58 3.08 -3.18
CA SER A 59 -5.53 2.71 -2.14
C SER A 59 -6.96 2.71 -2.69
N PHE A 60 -7.85 2.01 -1.98
CA PHE A 60 -9.29 2.15 -2.17
C PHE A 60 -9.92 2.77 -0.93
N VAL A 61 -10.57 3.91 -1.12
CA VAL A 61 -11.46 4.51 -0.13
C VAL A 61 -12.83 3.87 -0.30
N VAL A 62 -13.35 3.27 0.77
CA VAL A 62 -14.70 2.69 0.85
C VAL A 62 -15.49 3.50 1.87
N ARG A 63 -16.54 4.18 1.41
CA ARG A 63 -17.45 4.96 2.25
C ARG A 63 -18.73 4.20 2.47
N THR A 64 -19.13 4.04 3.71
CA THR A 64 -20.39 3.42 4.13
C THR A 64 -21.13 4.36 5.09
N PRO A 65 -22.41 4.11 5.41
CA PRO A 65 -23.12 4.82 6.48
C PRO A 65 -22.45 4.70 7.86
N GLN A 66 -21.59 3.69 8.05
CA GLN A 66 -20.92 3.40 9.32
C GLN A 66 -19.55 4.08 9.44
N GLY A 67 -18.93 4.46 8.32
CA GLY A 67 -17.63 5.14 8.34
C GLY A 67 -16.87 5.05 7.02
N THR A 68 -15.62 5.51 7.07
CA THR A 68 -14.70 5.54 5.93
C THR A 68 -13.52 4.61 6.17
N LEU A 69 -13.42 3.59 5.33
CA LEU A 69 -12.33 2.63 5.28
C LEU A 69 -11.35 3.00 4.17
N LEU A 70 -10.06 2.88 4.45
CA LEU A 70 -8.99 2.92 3.45
C LEU A 70 -8.34 1.54 3.35
N VAL A 71 -8.35 0.94 2.16
CA VAL A 71 -7.68 -0.34 1.88
C VAL A 71 -6.29 -0.04 1.36
N ASP A 72 -5.29 -0.48 2.12
CA ASP A 72 -3.85 -0.25 1.94
C ASP A 72 -3.47 1.23 1.81
N THR A 73 -2.19 1.53 1.96
CA THR A 73 -1.65 2.89 2.04
C THR A 73 -0.41 3.09 1.17
N CYS A 74 -0.22 2.25 0.15
CA CYS A 74 0.81 2.43 -0.89
C CYS A 74 2.26 2.47 -0.32
N VAL A 75 3.21 3.10 -1.03
CA VAL A 75 4.66 3.06 -0.74
C VAL A 75 5.10 4.10 0.30
N GLY A 76 4.45 5.27 0.35
CA GLY A 76 4.79 6.32 1.31
C GLY A 76 5.94 7.23 0.86
N ASN A 77 6.03 8.41 1.48
CA ASN A 77 7.10 9.38 1.23
C ASN A 77 8.23 9.25 2.25
N HIS A 78 9.42 9.70 1.86
CA HIS A 78 10.62 9.81 2.71
C HIS A 78 11.10 8.47 3.31
N LYS A 79 10.64 7.37 2.70
CA LYS A 79 10.92 6.01 3.15
C LYS A 79 12.29 5.56 2.68
N GLU A 80 13.04 4.95 3.59
CA GLU A 80 14.30 4.31 3.23
C GLU A 80 14.00 2.97 2.54
N ARG A 81 14.27 2.87 1.23
CA ARG A 81 14.06 1.65 0.43
C ARG A 81 15.27 1.34 -0.45
N LEU A 82 16.44 1.16 0.15
CA LEU A 82 17.74 1.11 -0.54
C LEU A 82 17.83 0.15 -1.75
N MET A 83 17.05 -0.95 -1.72
CA MET A 83 17.04 -1.97 -2.77
C MET A 83 16.03 -1.66 -3.90
N LEU A 84 15.20 -0.64 -3.75
CA LEU A 84 14.16 -0.22 -4.69
C LEU A 84 14.22 1.32 -4.86
N PRO A 85 15.12 1.82 -5.72
CA PRO A 85 15.33 3.26 -5.93
C PRO A 85 14.05 4.06 -6.25
N GLU A 86 13.11 3.42 -6.96
CA GLU A 86 11.84 4.01 -7.34
C GLU A 86 10.87 4.19 -6.16
N TRP A 87 11.18 3.61 -4.99
CA TRP A 87 10.47 3.80 -3.71
C TRP A 87 11.31 4.56 -2.68
N HIS A 88 12.63 4.59 -2.84
CA HIS A 88 13.55 5.19 -1.89
C HIS A 88 13.46 6.73 -1.88
N GLN A 89 13.23 7.31 -0.70
CA GLN A 89 13.22 8.76 -0.45
C GLN A 89 12.32 9.54 -1.41
N GLN A 90 11.21 8.93 -1.84
CA GLN A 90 10.30 9.51 -2.81
C GLN A 90 9.36 10.56 -2.20
N GLU A 91 8.80 11.38 -3.08
CA GLU A 91 7.75 12.35 -2.76
C GLU A 91 6.55 12.20 -3.71
N PHE A 92 5.57 11.40 -3.30
CA PHE A 92 4.32 11.20 -3.99
C PHE A 92 3.23 12.19 -3.56
N PRO A 93 2.33 12.61 -4.47
CA PRO A 93 1.22 13.51 -4.18
C PRO A 93 0.00 12.79 -3.58
N TYR A 94 0.22 11.71 -2.82
CA TYR A 94 -0.85 10.81 -2.36
C TYR A 94 -1.89 11.53 -1.50
N LEU A 95 -1.46 12.31 -0.50
CA LEU A 95 -2.38 13.05 0.37
C LEU A 95 -3.18 14.13 -0.38
N ASP A 96 -2.59 14.75 -1.40
CA ASP A 96 -3.33 15.68 -2.28
C ASP A 96 -4.36 14.95 -3.13
N ARG A 97 -4.07 13.72 -3.56
CA ARG A 97 -5.02 12.89 -4.28
C ARG A 97 -6.12 12.34 -3.38
N LEU A 98 -5.83 12.04 -2.10
CA LEU A 98 -6.85 11.75 -1.10
C LEU A 98 -7.79 12.94 -0.91
N ARG A 99 -7.25 14.17 -0.79
CA ARG A 99 -8.07 15.40 -0.72
C ARG A 99 -9.03 15.58 -1.89
N LYS A 100 -8.66 15.11 -3.10
CA LYS A 100 -9.54 15.16 -4.27
C LYS A 100 -10.75 14.23 -4.18
N THR A 101 -10.77 13.27 -3.26
CA THR A 101 -11.98 12.48 -2.94
C THR A 101 -12.91 13.21 -1.97
N GLY A 102 -12.51 14.40 -1.49
CA GLY A 102 -13.23 15.16 -0.46
C GLY A 102 -12.89 14.74 0.97
N LEU A 103 -11.81 13.97 1.16
CA LEU A 103 -11.38 13.46 2.46
C LEU A 103 -10.00 13.96 2.85
N THR A 104 -9.77 14.10 4.14
CA THR A 104 -8.47 14.34 4.76
C THR A 104 -8.05 13.11 5.57
N PRO A 105 -6.79 13.01 6.02
CA PRO A 105 -6.39 11.91 6.89
C PRO A 105 -7.22 11.80 8.18
N ALA A 106 -7.76 12.92 8.67
CA ALA A 106 -8.61 12.97 9.86
C ALA A 106 -10.04 12.46 9.60
N ASP A 107 -10.42 12.20 8.35
CA ASP A 107 -11.73 11.66 7.99
C ASP A 107 -11.75 10.13 7.93
N ILE A 108 -10.58 9.48 7.83
CA ILE A 108 -10.45 8.01 7.76
C ILE A 108 -10.69 7.38 9.13
N ASP A 109 -11.65 6.48 9.23
CA ASP A 109 -12.00 5.77 10.48
C ASP A 109 -11.23 4.45 10.61
N PHE A 110 -10.98 3.78 9.48
CA PHE A 110 -10.29 2.50 9.44
C PHE A 110 -9.26 2.46 8.32
N VAL A 111 -8.12 1.82 8.58
CA VAL A 111 -7.13 1.45 7.57
C VAL A 111 -7.02 -0.07 7.59
N CYS A 112 -7.46 -0.75 6.53
CA CYS A 112 -7.30 -2.19 6.40
C CYS A 112 -6.07 -2.48 5.56
N CYS A 113 -5.06 -3.12 6.16
CA CYS A 113 -3.89 -3.58 5.43
C CYS A 113 -4.12 -5.02 5.01
N THR A 114 -4.07 -5.28 3.71
CA THR A 114 -4.20 -6.63 3.15
C THR A 114 -3.06 -7.53 3.60
N HIS A 115 -1.85 -6.95 3.72
CA HIS A 115 -0.65 -7.53 4.30
C HIS A 115 0.37 -6.41 4.58
N LEU A 116 1.51 -6.71 5.20
CA LEU A 116 2.43 -5.68 5.71
C LEU A 116 3.69 -5.45 4.86
N HIS A 117 3.60 -5.63 3.53
CA HIS A 117 4.67 -5.24 2.61
C HIS A 117 4.74 -3.71 2.39
N GLY A 118 5.92 -3.23 2.01
CA GLY A 118 6.23 -1.80 1.90
C GLY A 118 5.38 -1.03 0.90
N ASP A 119 4.85 -1.69 -0.13
CA ASP A 119 3.92 -1.13 -1.11
C ASP A 119 2.46 -1.06 -0.62
N HIS A 120 2.18 -1.56 0.58
CA HIS A 120 0.85 -1.55 1.20
C HIS A 120 0.79 -0.74 2.49
N VAL A 121 1.90 -0.55 3.20
CA VAL A 121 1.92 0.10 4.52
C VAL A 121 2.63 1.44 4.57
N GLY A 122 3.13 1.92 3.43
CA GLY A 122 3.94 3.13 3.33
C GLY A 122 3.35 4.36 3.98
N TRP A 123 2.14 4.76 3.58
CA TRP A 123 1.43 5.90 4.18
C TRP A 123 0.73 5.55 5.49
N ASN A 124 0.93 4.37 6.09
CA ASN A 124 0.45 4.15 7.46
C ASN A 124 1.04 5.20 8.40
N THR A 125 2.27 5.65 8.12
CA THR A 125 2.94 6.72 8.84
C THR A 125 3.46 7.80 7.89
N ARG A 126 3.69 8.99 8.46
CA ARG A 126 4.38 10.11 7.81
C ARG A 126 5.50 10.60 8.71
N LEU A 127 6.52 11.19 8.11
CA LEU A 127 7.61 11.80 8.86
C LEU A 127 7.15 13.17 9.41
N GLU A 128 7.21 13.35 10.72
CA GLU A 128 6.91 14.61 11.39
C GLU A 128 7.93 14.85 12.51
N ASN A 129 8.70 15.94 12.42
CA ASN A 129 9.77 16.27 13.38
C ASN A 129 10.74 15.10 13.62
N ASP A 130 11.25 14.51 12.53
CA ASP A 130 12.16 13.35 12.53
C ASP A 130 11.61 12.08 13.21
N ARG A 131 10.28 11.97 13.30
CA ARG A 131 9.59 10.80 13.85
C ARG A 131 8.52 10.30 12.90
N TRP A 132 8.43 8.99 12.76
CA TRP A 132 7.31 8.35 12.09
C TRP A 132 6.09 8.39 13.00
N VAL A 133 5.06 9.11 12.56
CA VAL A 133 3.77 9.19 13.25
C VAL A 133 2.66 8.64 12.35
N PRO A 134 1.62 8.01 12.90
CA PRO A 134 0.48 7.55 12.10
C PRO A 134 -0.12 8.68 11.26
N THR A 135 -0.30 8.44 9.97
CA THR A 135 -0.83 9.44 9.02
C THR A 135 -2.29 9.75 9.29
N PHE A 136 -3.07 8.76 9.72
CA PHE A 136 -4.52 8.82 9.91
C PHE A 136 -4.82 8.84 11.42
N PRO A 137 -4.88 10.03 12.06
CA PRO A 137 -4.69 10.18 13.51
C PRO A 137 -5.82 9.64 14.39
N LYS A 138 -6.99 9.35 13.82
CA LYS A 138 -8.13 8.74 14.52
C LYS A 138 -8.37 7.29 14.10
N ALA A 139 -7.67 6.82 13.07
CA ALA A 139 -8.03 5.59 12.41
C ALA A 139 -7.61 4.39 13.25
N LYS A 140 -8.43 3.35 13.19
CA LYS A 140 -7.99 2.02 13.62
C LYS A 140 -7.36 1.29 12.45
N TYR A 141 -6.17 0.75 12.66
CA TYR A 141 -5.42 0.02 11.66
C TYR A 141 -5.65 -1.47 11.85
N LEU A 142 -6.39 -2.09 10.94
CA LEU A 142 -6.72 -3.51 10.98
C LEU A 142 -5.54 -4.29 10.39
N PHE A 143 -4.82 -5.01 11.25
CA PHE A 143 -3.69 -5.85 10.87
C PHE A 143 -4.00 -7.30 11.24
N ALA A 144 -3.77 -8.23 10.31
CA ALA A 144 -3.88 -9.65 10.61
C ALA A 144 -2.86 -10.05 11.68
N ASP A 145 -3.28 -10.79 12.70
CA ASP A 145 -2.39 -11.18 13.81
C ASP A 145 -1.25 -12.09 13.30
N THR A 146 -1.51 -12.87 12.25
CA THR A 146 -0.53 -13.69 11.52
C THR A 146 0.55 -12.86 10.83
N GLU A 147 0.18 -11.74 10.20
CA GLU A 147 1.15 -10.80 9.61
C GLU A 147 2.01 -10.15 10.69
N ILE A 148 1.41 -9.65 11.77
CA ILE A 148 2.17 -9.08 12.91
C ILE A 148 3.17 -10.09 13.45
N ALA A 149 2.74 -11.34 13.68
CA ALA A 149 3.60 -12.39 14.20
C ALA A 149 4.77 -12.69 13.26
N TYR A 150 4.50 -12.86 11.95
CA TYR A 150 5.52 -13.14 10.95
C TYR A 150 6.57 -12.02 10.87
N TRP A 151 6.12 -10.78 10.69
CA TRP A 151 7.03 -9.63 10.50
C TRP A 151 7.79 -9.27 11.78
N SER A 152 7.16 -9.40 12.95
CA SER A 152 7.86 -9.22 14.23
C SER A 152 8.95 -10.28 14.42
N GLN A 153 8.67 -11.54 14.12
CA GLN A 153 9.65 -12.61 14.20
C GLN A 153 10.80 -12.37 13.21
N LEU A 154 10.49 -12.05 11.95
CA LEU A 154 11.50 -11.77 10.93
C LEU A 154 12.40 -10.59 11.32
N HIS A 155 11.82 -9.53 11.90
CA HIS A 155 12.55 -8.38 12.41
C HIS A 155 13.51 -8.75 13.56
N GLU A 156 13.16 -9.72 14.41
CA GLU A 156 14.02 -10.21 15.49
C GLU A 156 15.16 -11.11 15.01
N VAL A 157 14.86 -12.04 14.09
CA VAL A 157 15.82 -13.10 13.69
C VAL A 157 16.74 -12.67 12.54
N GLU A 158 16.30 -11.75 11.68
CA GLU A 158 17.06 -11.24 10.54
C GLU A 158 17.07 -9.70 10.54
N PRO A 159 17.74 -9.06 11.52
CA PRO A 159 17.67 -7.61 11.69
C PRO A 159 18.20 -6.81 10.49
N ASP A 160 19.03 -7.40 9.61
CA ASP A 160 19.60 -6.71 8.44
C ASP A 160 18.82 -6.99 7.14
N ASN A 161 17.62 -7.59 7.23
CA ASN A 161 16.81 -7.87 6.06
C ASN A 161 16.24 -6.59 5.41
N MET A 162 15.92 -6.66 4.11
CA MET A 162 15.43 -5.51 3.34
C MET A 162 14.07 -4.95 3.79
N TYR A 163 13.29 -5.71 4.55
CA TYR A 163 11.98 -5.33 5.08
C TYR A 163 12.06 -4.68 6.46
N ARG A 164 13.22 -4.69 7.12
CA ARG A 164 13.42 -4.10 8.45
C ARG A 164 12.92 -2.66 8.51
N GLN A 165 13.28 -1.85 7.51
CA GLN A 165 12.88 -0.44 7.44
C GLN A 165 11.36 -0.30 7.29
N VAL A 166 10.70 -1.20 6.54
CA VAL A 166 9.22 -1.20 6.41
C VAL A 166 8.57 -1.43 7.77
N TRP A 167 9.06 -2.39 8.54
CA TRP A 167 8.54 -2.64 9.89
C TRP A 167 8.75 -1.42 10.80
N ASP A 168 10.00 -0.93 10.86
CA ASP A 168 10.41 0.16 11.75
C ASP A 168 9.69 1.48 11.45
N ASP A 169 9.50 1.82 10.18
CA ASP A 169 8.92 3.10 9.78
C ASP A 169 7.41 3.08 9.58
N SER A 170 6.82 1.95 9.17
CA SER A 170 5.43 1.90 8.67
C SER A 170 4.49 1.04 9.52
N VAL A 171 4.99 0.10 10.32
CA VAL A 171 4.15 -0.80 11.13
C VAL A 171 4.32 -0.54 12.62
N LEU A 172 5.56 -0.60 13.11
CA LEU A 172 5.87 -0.46 14.54
C LEU A 172 5.34 0.85 15.15
N PRO A 173 5.41 2.04 14.50
CA PRO A 173 4.87 3.26 15.08
C PRO A 173 3.35 3.23 15.26
N VAL A 174 2.63 2.50 14.40
CA VAL A 174 1.18 2.31 14.52
C VAL A 174 0.85 1.42 15.71
N LEU A 175 1.57 0.30 15.88
CA LEU A 175 1.48 -0.57 17.05
C LEU A 175 1.74 0.22 18.35
N LEU A 176 2.82 0.99 18.39
CA LEU A 176 3.21 1.78 19.57
C LEU A 176 2.24 2.92 19.89
N SER A 177 1.54 3.47 18.90
CA SER A 177 0.48 4.47 19.13
C SER A 177 -0.80 3.88 19.72
N GLY A 178 -0.96 2.55 19.73
CA GLY A 178 -2.17 1.87 20.17
C GLY A 178 -3.34 1.96 19.17
N GLN A 179 -3.07 2.35 17.92
CA GLN A 179 -4.10 2.43 16.86
C GLN A 179 -4.28 1.12 16.09
N ALA A 180 -3.35 0.16 16.24
CA ALA A 180 -3.48 -1.15 15.62
C ALA A 180 -4.55 -2.01 16.32
N GLU A 181 -5.49 -2.53 15.55
CA GLU A 181 -6.45 -3.54 15.96
C GLU A 181 -6.07 -4.86 15.26
N ARG A 182 -5.78 -5.87 16.08
CA ARG A 182 -5.45 -7.21 15.60
C ARG A 182 -6.73 -7.91 15.17
N VAL A 183 -6.73 -8.46 13.97
CA VAL A 183 -7.85 -9.23 13.43
C VAL A 183 -7.40 -10.63 13.05
N ASP A 184 -8.32 -11.60 13.14
CA ASP A 184 -8.09 -12.92 12.58
C ASP A 184 -8.00 -12.84 11.04
N SER A 185 -7.27 -13.75 10.41
CA SER A 185 -7.10 -13.75 8.95
C SER A 185 -8.41 -14.00 8.18
N ASP A 186 -9.43 -14.51 8.86
CA ASP A 186 -10.79 -14.76 8.41
C ASP A 186 -11.85 -13.96 9.18
N ALA A 187 -11.46 -12.84 9.81
CA ALA A 187 -12.39 -11.99 10.55
C ALA A 187 -13.56 -11.49 9.68
N GLU A 188 -14.79 -11.67 10.17
CA GLU A 188 -16.07 -11.22 9.55
C GLU A 188 -16.56 -9.88 10.10
#